data_AF-A0A4V5TRZ2-F1
#
_entry.id   AF-A0A4V5TRZ2-F1
#
_cell.length_a   1.000
_cell.length_b   1.000
_cell.length_c   1.000
_cell.angle_alpha   90.00
_cell.angle_beta   90.00
_cell.angle_gamma   90.00
#
_symmetry.space_group_name_H-M   'P 1'
#
loop_
_entity.id
_entity.type
_entity.pdbx_description
1 polymer ?
#
loop_
_entity_poly.entity_id
_entity_poly.type
_entity_poly.pdbx_seq_one_letter_code
_entity_poly.pdbx_strand_id
1 'polypeptide(L)'
;EKLYVSPVLDLYNGEIITYTIGSRPTYSLVSEMLETALECLPENHQLLMHSDQGWHYQMKQYRHALQERGIVQSMSRKGNCYDNAVMENFFGIMKSEFLYIKGFESVGHFKLELEKYIDYYNT
;
A
#
# COMPACT_ATOMS: atom_id res chain seq x y z
N GLU A 1 -4.41 3.12 20.25
CA GLU A 1 -4.12 1.77 19.68
C GLU A 1 -3.14 1.90 18.53
N LYS A 2 -2.46 0.82 18.10
CA LYS A 2 -1.58 0.84 16.91
C LYS A 2 -2.33 0.25 15.71
N LEU A 3 -2.24 0.91 14.57
CA LEU A 3 -2.78 0.46 13.30
C LEU A 3 -1.66 0.38 12.26
N TYR A 4 -1.82 -0.55 11.33
CA TYR A 4 -0.93 -0.79 10.20
C TYR A 4 -1.74 -0.59 8.93
N VAL A 5 -1.21 0.20 8.00
CA VAL A 5 -1.82 0.50 6.71
C VAL A 5 -0.92 -0.05 5.62
N SER A 6 -1.48 -0.81 4.69
CA SER A 6 -0.76 -1.32 3.51
C SER A 6 -1.41 -0.73 2.26
N PRO A 7 -0.90 0.38 1.71
CA PRO A 7 -1.40 0.99 0.48
C PRO A 7 -0.73 0.41 -0.77
N VAL A 8 -1.41 0.53 -1.92
CA VAL A 8 -0.83 0.39 -3.26
C VAL A 8 -1.00 1.72 -3.98
N LEU A 9 0.10 2.21 -4.54
CA LEU A 9 0.15 3.47 -5.26
C LEU A 9 0.45 3.19 -6.73
N ASP A 10 -0.30 3.82 -7.64
CA ASP A 10 0.03 3.85 -9.07
C ASP A 10 1.11 4.93 -9.32
N LEU A 11 2.26 4.49 -9.84
CA LEU A 11 3.38 5.39 -10.13
C LEU A 11 3.13 6.33 -11.31
N TYR A 12 2.13 6.06 -12.15
CA TYR A 12 1.81 6.91 -13.29
C TYR A 12 1.17 8.24 -12.88
N ASN A 13 0.17 8.20 -12.00
CA ASN A 13 -0.61 9.37 -11.57
C ASN A 13 -0.47 9.69 -10.06
N GLY A 14 0.18 8.83 -9.28
CA GLY A 14 0.37 9.00 -7.84
C GLY A 14 -0.82 8.57 -6.98
N GLU A 15 -1.85 7.98 -7.58
CA GLU A 15 -3.11 7.61 -6.93
C GLU A 15 -2.92 6.40 -6.00
N ILE A 16 -3.58 6.41 -4.84
CA ILE A 16 -3.74 5.20 -4.02
C ILE A 16 -4.89 4.37 -4.57
N ILE A 17 -4.57 3.29 -5.27
CA ILE A 17 -5.57 2.43 -5.91
C ILE A 17 -6.31 1.52 -4.92
N THR A 18 -5.64 1.13 -3.83
CA THR A 18 -6.24 0.36 -2.74
C THR A 18 -5.38 0.45 -1.49
N TYR A 19 -5.96 0.11 -0.34
CA TYR A 19 -5.25 -0.05 0.92
C TYR A 19 -6.00 -0.99 1.86
N THR A 20 -5.26 -1.62 2.78
CA THR A 20 -5.85 -2.37 3.91
C THR A 20 -5.38 -1.80 5.24
N ILE A 21 -6.18 -2.03 6.29
CA ILE A 21 -5.90 -1.57 7.65
C ILE A 21 -6.05 -2.72 8.64
N GLY A 22 -5.01 -2.95 9.44
CA GLY A 22 -5.00 -3.98 10.48
C GLY A 22 -4.50 -3.46 11.82
N SER A 23 -4.86 -4.14 12.91
CA SER A 23 -4.31 -3.88 14.25
C SER A 23 -2.93 -4.52 14.46
N ARG A 24 -2.48 -5.37 13.52
CA ARG A 24 -1.22 -6.12 13.57
C ARG A 24 -0.61 -6.18 12.16
N PRO A 25 0.73 -6.24 12.03
CA PRO A 25 1.42 -6.39 10.76
C PRO A 25 1.45 -7.87 10.37
N THR A 26 0.32 -8.43 9.97
CA THR A 26 0.20 -9.83 9.56
C THR A 26 0.36 -9.98 8.05
N TYR A 27 0.68 -11.19 7.60
CA TYR A 27 0.66 -11.49 6.17
C TYR A 27 -0.72 -11.25 5.55
N SER A 28 -1.80 -11.55 6.28
CA SER A 28 -3.18 -11.35 5.81
C SER A 28 -3.44 -9.90 5.38
N LEU A 29 -2.90 -8.92 6.12
CA LEU A 29 -3.01 -7.50 5.76
C LEU A 29 -2.49 -7.23 4.34
N VAL A 30 -1.35 -7.85 4.01
CA VAL A 30 -0.65 -7.65 2.74
C VAL A 30 -1.28 -8.49 1.62
N SER A 31 -1.70 -9.72 1.92
CA SER A 31 -2.37 -10.56 0.92
C SER A 31 -3.74 -10.03 0.53
N GLU A 32 -4.53 -9.55 1.50
CA GLU A 32 -5.83 -8.90 1.24
C GLU A 32 -5.63 -7.65 0.39
N MET A 33 -4.61 -6.83 0.70
CA MET A 33 -4.27 -5.65 -0.11
C MET A 33 -3.92 -6.05 -1.54
N LEU A 34 -3.11 -7.11 -1.71
CA LEU A 34 -2.70 -7.56 -3.04
C LEU A 34 -3.91 -8.07 -3.81
N GLU A 35 -4.77 -8.88 -3.19
CA GLU A 35 -5.98 -9.42 -3.83
C GLU A 35 -6.89 -8.29 -4.33
N THR A 36 -7.19 -7.30 -3.48
CA THR A 36 -7.98 -6.13 -3.89
C THR A 36 -7.30 -5.33 -5.00
N ALA A 37 -5.98 -5.14 -4.95
CA ALA A 37 -5.25 -4.45 -6.02
C ALA A 37 -5.39 -5.18 -7.36
N LEU A 38 -5.28 -6.51 -7.35
CA LEU A 38 -5.38 -7.35 -8.55
C LEU A 38 -6.78 -7.37 -9.17
N GLU A 39 -7.83 -7.06 -8.40
CA GLU A 39 -9.20 -6.90 -8.92
C GLU A 39 -9.38 -5.58 -9.67
N CYS A 40 -8.64 -4.53 -9.29
CA CYS A 40 -8.69 -3.22 -9.93
C CYS A 40 -7.79 -3.10 -11.18
N LEU A 41 -6.83 -4.02 -11.34
CA LEU A 41 -5.81 -3.92 -12.38
C LEU A 41 -6.27 -4.55 -13.71
N PRO A 42 -5.96 -3.91 -14.86
CA PRO A 42 -6.33 -4.43 -16.17
C PRO A 42 -5.55 -5.70 -16.53
N GLU A 43 -6.24 -6.72 -17.04
CA GLU A 43 -5.63 -8.03 -17.37
C GLU A 43 -4.54 -7.98 -18.46
N ASN A 44 -4.57 -6.96 -19.33
CA ASN A 44 -3.74 -6.91 -20.54
C ASN A 44 -2.47 -6.04 -20.42
N HIS A 45 -2.07 -5.63 -19.21
CA HIS A 45 -0.87 -4.81 -19.01
C HIS A 45 0.29 -5.63 -18.46
N GLN A 46 1.50 -5.33 -18.94
CA GLN A 46 2.72 -5.80 -18.28
C GLN A 46 2.96 -4.95 -17.04
N LEU A 47 2.51 -5.46 -15.90
CA LEU A 47 2.60 -4.77 -14.62
C LEU A 47 3.86 -5.17 -13.87
N LEU A 48 4.41 -4.19 -13.14
CA LEU A 48 5.51 -4.39 -12.20
C LEU A 48 5.03 -3.96 -10.82
N MET A 49 5.12 -4.87 -9.85
CA MET A 49 4.81 -4.59 -8.45
C MET A 49 6.12 -4.33 -7.71
N HIS A 50 6.32 -3.08 -7.28
CA HIS A 50 7.50 -2.70 -6.51
C HIS A 50 7.21 -2.68 -5.00
N SER A 51 8.15 -3.17 -4.20
CA SER A 51 8.06 -3.15 -2.74
C SER A 51 9.43 -3.05 -2.07
N ASP A 52 9.45 -2.84 -0.75
CA ASP A 52 10.68 -3.00 0.02
C ASP A 52 11.05 -4.48 0.20
N GLN A 53 12.14 -4.76 0.93
CA GLN A 53 12.53 -6.14 1.26
C GLN A 53 11.81 -6.66 2.53
N GLY A 54 10.59 -6.21 2.81
CA GLY A 54 9.77 -6.72 3.90
C GLY A 54 9.55 -8.23 3.80
N TRP A 55 9.53 -8.92 4.94
CA TRP A 55 9.42 -10.39 4.98
C TRP A 55 8.14 -10.89 4.28
N HIS A 56 7.05 -10.14 4.38
CA HIS A 56 5.76 -10.45 3.76
C HIS A 56 5.83 -10.45 2.23
N TYR A 57 6.57 -9.50 1.61
CA TYR A 57 6.76 -9.46 0.15
C TYR A 57 7.69 -10.57 -0.36
N GLN A 58 8.52 -11.14 0.51
CA GLN A 58 9.41 -12.26 0.18
C GLN A 58 8.72 -13.64 0.28
N MET A 59 7.53 -13.71 0.87
CA MET A 59 6.83 -14.98 1.07
C MET A 59 6.47 -15.67 -0.24
N LYS A 60 6.50 -17.02 -0.23
CA LYS A 60 6.20 -17.83 -1.41
C LYS A 60 4.80 -17.56 -1.94
N GLN A 61 3.82 -17.38 -1.06
CA GLN A 61 2.43 -17.11 -1.43
C GLN A 61 2.30 -15.78 -2.18
N TYR A 62 2.95 -14.70 -1.71
CA TYR A 62 2.93 -13.39 -2.36
C TYR A 62 3.53 -13.46 -3.76
N ARG A 63 4.71 -14.09 -3.86
CA ARG A 63 5.39 -14.32 -5.14
C ARG A 63 4.56 -15.15 -6.12
N HIS A 64 3.87 -16.17 -5.61
CA HIS A 64 3.01 -17.03 -6.43
C HIS A 64 1.82 -16.25 -6.99
N ALA A 65 1.14 -15.45 -6.16
CA ALA A 65 0.03 -14.61 -6.59
C ALA A 65 0.42 -13.63 -7.70
N LEU A 66 1.60 -12.99 -7.60
CA LEU A 66 2.13 -12.15 -8.67
C LEU A 66 2.44 -12.94 -9.94
N GLN A 67 3.07 -14.11 -9.81
CA GLN A 67 3.45 -14.94 -10.94
C GLN A 67 2.22 -15.48 -11.71
N GLU A 68 1.16 -15.89 -11.01
CA GLU A 68 -0.10 -16.36 -11.62
C GLU A 68 -0.77 -15.30 -12.47
N ARG A 69 -0.56 -14.02 -12.14
CA ARG A 69 -1.08 -12.87 -12.88
C ARG A 69 -0.07 -12.29 -13.88
N GLY A 70 1.09 -12.92 -14.05
CA GLY A 70 2.14 -12.43 -14.96
C GLY A 70 2.81 -11.12 -14.52
N ILE A 71 2.71 -10.75 -13.25
CA ILE A 71 3.24 -9.50 -12.71
C ILE A 71 4.71 -9.67 -12.32
N VAL A 72 5.56 -8.76 -12.77
CA VAL A 72 6.97 -8.75 -12.42
C VAL A 72 7.14 -8.18 -11.01
N GLN A 73 7.70 -8.97 -10.10
CA GLN A 73 8.07 -8.47 -8.78
C GLN A 73 9.39 -7.68 -8.88
N SER A 74 9.38 -6.47 -8.33
CA SER A 74 10.56 -5.64 -8.10
C SER A 74 10.70 -5.35 -6.61
N MET A 75 11.92 -5.38 -6.09
CA MET A 75 12.19 -5.03 -4.69
C MET A 75 13.38 -4.08 -4.62
N SER A 76 13.27 -3.05 -3.79
CA SER A 76 14.36 -2.10 -3.54
C SER A 76 15.64 -2.84 -3.12
N ARG A 77 16.79 -2.42 -3.67
CA ARG A 77 18.10 -2.92 -3.20
C ARG A 77 18.40 -2.33 -1.84
N LYS A 78 19.07 -3.09 -0.98
CA LYS A 78 19.54 -2.56 0.30
C LYS A 78 20.45 -1.34 0.05
N GLY A 79 20.04 -0.17 0.54
CA GLY A 79 20.74 1.10 0.33
C GLY A 79 20.39 1.88 -0.95
N ASN A 80 19.37 1.45 -1.71
CA ASN A 80 18.80 2.22 -2.81
C ASN A 80 17.37 2.67 -2.45
N CYS A 81 17.19 3.95 -2.11
CA CYS A 81 15.91 4.49 -1.64
C CYS A 81 15.02 5.05 -2.75
N TYR A 82 15.53 5.21 -3.99
CA TYR A 82 14.82 5.99 -5.01
C TYR A 82 13.45 5.41 -5.37
N ASP A 83 13.33 4.08 -5.48
CA ASP A 83 12.08 3.43 -5.86
C ASP A 83 11.05 3.46 -4.70
N ASN A 84 11.52 3.33 -3.46
CA ASN A 84 10.69 3.46 -2.27
C ASN A 84 10.34 4.92 -1.92
N ALA A 85 11.08 5.89 -2.45
CA ALA A 85 10.92 7.30 -2.10
C ALA A 85 9.52 7.83 -2.38
N VAL A 86 8.83 7.32 -3.43
CA VAL A 86 7.46 7.74 -3.75
C VAL A 86 6.49 7.31 -2.65
N MET A 87 6.59 6.06 -2.18
CA MET A 87 5.76 5.57 -1.09
C MET A 87 6.12 6.24 0.25
N GLU A 88 7.41 6.47 0.50
CA GLU A 88 7.86 7.23 1.67
C GLU A 88 7.33 8.67 1.66
N ASN A 89 7.29 9.32 0.49
CA ASN A 89 6.73 10.64 0.30
C ASN A 89 5.23 10.67 0.61
N PHE A 90 4.46 9.72 0.06
CA PHE A 90 3.04 9.55 0.39
C PHE A 90 2.81 9.43 1.91
N PHE A 91 3.57 8.57 2.58
CA PHE A 91 3.47 8.43 4.03
C PHE A 91 3.87 9.70 4.79
N GLY A 92 4.83 10.48 4.27
CA GLY A 92 5.20 11.79 4.81
C GLY A 92 4.03 12.77 4.74
N ILE A 93 3.42 12.91 3.56
CA ILE A 93 2.27 13.79 3.30
C ILE A 93 1.09 13.39 4.20
N MET A 94 0.68 12.11 4.16
CA MET A 94 -0.43 11.61 4.98
C MET A 94 -0.20 11.83 6.48
N LYS A 95 1.04 11.67 6.97
CA LYS A 95 1.32 11.98 8.37
C LYS A 95 1.15 13.47 8.67
N SER A 96 1.70 14.33 7.81
CA SER A 96 1.68 15.78 8.01
C SER A 96 0.30 16.40 7.86
N GLU A 97 -0.50 15.98 6.88
CA GLU A 97 -1.78 16.60 6.55
C GLU A 97 -2.97 15.96 7.28
N PHE A 98 -2.84 14.68 7.63
CA PHE A 98 -3.92 13.91 8.23
C PHE A 98 -3.61 13.47 9.66
N LEU A 99 -2.53 12.70 9.86
CA LEU A 99 -2.29 12.03 11.15
C LEU A 99 -1.94 13.00 12.28
N TYR A 100 -1.14 14.03 12.02
CA TYR A 100 -0.65 14.96 13.06
C TYR A 100 -1.61 16.11 13.35
N ILE A 101 -2.53 16.41 12.42
CA ILE A 101 -3.45 17.54 12.54
C ILE A 101 -4.80 17.09 13.13
N LYS A 102 -5.23 15.85 12.89
CA LYS A 102 -6.52 15.34 13.36
C LYS A 102 -6.42 14.56 14.66
N GLY A 103 -7.39 14.78 15.55
CA GLY A 103 -7.65 13.90 16.70
C GLY A 103 -8.63 12.80 16.30
N PHE A 104 -8.40 11.56 16.77
CA PHE A 104 -9.27 10.42 16.52
C PHE A 104 -9.85 9.89 17.82
N GLU A 105 -11.17 9.78 17.87
CA GLU A 105 -11.91 9.33 19.05
C GLU A 105 -11.93 7.80 19.19
N SER A 106 -11.78 7.09 18.08
CA SER A 106 -11.75 5.62 18.03
C SER A 106 -11.05 5.12 16.77
N VAL A 107 -10.74 3.82 16.73
CA VAL A 107 -10.26 3.18 15.49
C VAL A 107 -11.28 3.27 14.36
N GLY A 108 -12.57 3.16 14.68
CA GLY A 108 -13.63 3.33 13.68
C GLY A 108 -13.63 4.73 13.08
N HIS A 109 -13.50 5.76 13.92
CA HIS A 109 -13.39 7.15 13.48
C HIS A 109 -12.13 7.37 12.62
N PHE A 110 -10.98 6.80 13.01
CA PHE A 110 -9.77 6.84 12.20
C PHE A 110 -9.95 6.24 10.81
N LYS A 111 -10.58 5.06 10.70
CA LYS A 111 -10.80 4.39 9.41
C LYS A 111 -11.67 5.24 8.48
N LEU A 112 -12.77 5.79 8.99
CA LEU A 112 -13.67 6.66 8.23
C LEU A 112 -12.96 7.92 7.74
N GLU A 113 -12.16 8.56 8.60
CA GLU A 113 -11.45 9.77 8.22
C GLU A 113 -10.27 9.48 7.28
N LEU A 114 -9.64 8.31 7.39
CA LEU A 114 -8.61 7.87 6.44
C LEU A 114 -9.20 7.64 5.05
N GLU A 115 -10.37 7.00 4.96
CA GLU A 115 -11.09 6.82 3.69
C GLU A 115 -11.33 8.15 2.98
N LYS A 116 -11.92 9.12 3.69
CA LYS A 116 -12.12 10.49 3.17
C LYS A 116 -10.82 11.17 2.77
N TYR A 117 -9.74 10.93 3.51
CA TYR A 117 -8.44 11.51 3.20
C TYR A 117 -7.85 10.90 1.92
N ILE A 118 -7.98 9.59 1.71
CA ILE A 118 -7.54 8.93 0.47
C ILE A 118 -8.33 9.45 -0.73
N ASP A 119 -9.66 9.62 -0.59
CA ASP A 119 -10.49 10.22 -1.64
C ASP A 119 -10.02 11.65 -1.99
N TYR A 120 -9.71 12.46 -0.97
CA TYR A 120 -9.15 13.80 -1.15
C TYR A 120 -7.77 13.77 -1.81
N TYR A 121 -6.89 12.86 -1.38
CA TYR A 121 -5.53 12.72 -1.91
C TYR A 121 -5.53 12.30 -3.39
N ASN A 122 -6.52 11.50 -3.81
CA ASN A 122 -6.70 11.05 -5.19
C ASN A 122 -7.44 12.07 -6.10
N THR A 123 -7.85 13.23 -5.58
CA THR A 123 -8.54 14.30 -6.35
C THR A 123 -7.55 15.23 -7.03
#